data_AF-A0A6M0HW37-F1
#
_entry.id   AF-A0A6M0HW37-F1
#
_cell.length_a   1.000
_cell.length_b   1.000
_cell.length_c   1.000
_cell.angle_alpha   90.00
_cell.angle_beta   90.00
_cell.angle_gamma   90.00
#
_symmetry.space_group_name_H-M   'P 1'
#
loop_
_entity.id
_entity.type
_entity.pdbx_description
1 polymer ?
#
loop_
_entity_poly.entity_id
_entity_poly.type
_entity_poly.pdbx_seq_one_letter_code
_entity_poly.pdbx_strand_id
1 'polypeptide(L)'
;MITVKITSERKLDTPDDIAAYLTESQDDTSRGAYHHGEVVAIANRSGLPPEIGVGDVALVLFSEPSPSPYTSVRLLHSSGSIMTMQVQTANLAKRNGEGA
;
A
#
# COMPACT_ATOMS: atom_id res chain seq x y z
N MET A 1 -12.68 36.01 6.11
CA MET A 1 -12.34 34.60 5.84
C MET A 1 -11.45 34.13 6.97
N ILE A 2 -11.87 33.12 7.72
CA ILE A 2 -11.13 32.61 8.88
C ILE A 2 -11.08 31.09 8.73
N THR A 3 -9.87 30.55 8.84
CA THR A 3 -9.62 29.10 8.83
C THR A 3 -9.67 28.61 10.27
N VAL A 4 -10.59 27.69 10.56
CA VAL A 4 -10.68 27.01 11.87
C VAL A 4 -10.09 25.62 11.72
N LYS A 5 -9.08 25.28 12.52
CA LYS A 5 -8.65 23.90 12.70
C LYS A 5 -9.44 23.30 13.86
N ILE A 6 -10.32 22.37 13.57
CA ILE A 6 -11.03 21.57 14.57
C ILE A 6 -10.23 20.29 14.76
N THR A 7 -9.60 20.16 15.93
CA THR A 7 -8.99 18.90 16.37
C THR A 7 -9.99 18.23 17.30
N SER A 8 -10.50 17.06 16.90
CA SER A 8 -11.37 16.23 17.74
C SER A 8 -10.56 15.05 18.26
N GLU A 9 -10.65 14.79 19.57
CA GLU A 9 -10.08 13.61 20.20
C GLU A 9 -11.21 12.63 20.55
N ARG A 10 -11.03 11.35 20.20
CA ARG A 10 -11.93 10.26 20.60
C ARG A 10 -11.09 9.24 21.38
N LYS A 11 -11.57 8.89 22.56
CA LYS A 11 -10.96 7.85 23.40
C LYS A 11 -11.54 6.49 23.01
N LEU A 12 -10.69 5.49 22.82
CA LEU A 12 -11.06 4.10 22.52
C LEU A 12 -10.63 3.26 23.72
N ASP A 13 -11.58 2.97 24.62
CA ASP A 13 -11.27 2.41 25.95
C ASP A 13 -11.33 0.89 25.99
N THR A 14 -11.98 0.26 25.02
CA THR A 14 -12.14 -1.20 24.95
C THR A 14 -11.68 -1.75 23.60
N PRO A 15 -11.33 -3.05 23.52
CA PRO A 15 -11.07 -3.71 22.25
C PRO A 15 -12.24 -3.57 21.25
N ASP A 16 -13.48 -3.56 21.72
CA ASP A 16 -14.67 -3.38 20.89
C ASP A 16 -14.77 -1.96 20.32
N ASP A 17 -14.44 -0.93 21.12
CA ASP A 17 -14.38 0.46 20.64
C ASP A 17 -13.31 0.63 19.54
N ILE A 18 -12.17 -0.05 19.69
CA ILE A 18 -11.11 -0.07 18.70
C ILE A 18 -11.58 -0.78 17.42
N ALA A 19 -12.23 -1.94 17.55
CA ALA A 19 -12.74 -2.69 16.41
C ALA A 19 -13.80 -1.89 15.62
N ALA A 20 -14.74 -1.24 16.32
CA ALA A 20 -15.72 -0.36 15.71
C ALA A 20 -15.04 0.81 14.97
N TYR A 21 -14.09 1.49 15.61
CA TYR A 21 -13.36 2.59 14.97
C TYR A 21 -12.56 2.16 13.73
N LEU A 22 -11.91 0.99 13.76
CA LEU A 22 -11.16 0.47 12.61
C LEU A 22 -12.07 0.18 11.40
N THR A 23 -13.28 -0.32 11.67
CA THR A 23 -14.26 -0.68 10.63
C THR A 23 -15.01 0.51 10.05
N GLU A 24 -15.18 1.61 10.80
CA GLU A 24 -15.78 2.87 10.32
C GLU A 24 -15.04 3.48 9.10
N SER A 25 -13.76 3.16 8.91
CA SER A 25 -12.89 3.76 7.88
C SER A 25 -12.73 2.95 6.59
N GLN A 26 -13.38 1.78 6.50
CA GLN A 26 -13.06 0.77 5.49
C GLN A 26 -13.67 1.05 4.09
N ASP A 27 -14.60 2.00 3.96
CA ASP A 27 -15.41 2.20 2.74
C ASP A 27 -14.66 2.81 1.53
N ASP A 28 -13.40 3.22 1.66
CA ASP A 28 -12.70 4.01 0.61
C ASP A 28 -11.53 3.28 -0.08
N THR A 29 -11.64 1.95 -0.22
CA THR A 29 -10.61 1.11 -0.88
C THR A 29 -10.40 1.41 -2.38
N SER A 30 -11.27 2.23 -2.99
CA SER A 30 -11.19 2.61 -4.40
C SER A 30 -10.22 3.78 -4.70
N ARG A 31 -9.63 4.40 -3.67
CA ARG A 31 -8.76 5.60 -3.82
C ARG A 31 -7.26 5.32 -3.82
N GLY A 32 -6.83 4.06 -3.82
CA GLY A 32 -5.42 3.69 -3.89
C GLY A 32 -4.77 4.12 -5.22
N ALA A 33 -3.44 4.29 -5.22
CA ALA A 33 -2.68 4.65 -6.43
C ALA A 33 -2.67 3.53 -7.48
N TYR A 34 -2.85 2.29 -7.01
CA TYR A 34 -2.85 1.06 -7.81
C TYR A 34 -4.05 0.19 -7.45
N HIS A 35 -4.48 -0.64 -8.40
CA HIS A 35 -5.56 -1.60 -8.19
C HIS A 35 -5.04 -2.94 -7.67
N HIS A 36 -5.89 -3.66 -6.92
CA HIS A 36 -5.59 -5.05 -6.55
C HIS A 36 -5.37 -5.91 -7.80
N GLY A 37 -4.31 -6.72 -7.79
CA GLY A 37 -3.94 -7.57 -8.93
C GLY A 37 -3.17 -6.84 -10.04
N GLU A 38 -2.96 -5.53 -9.92
CA GLU A 38 -2.14 -4.78 -10.88
C GLU A 38 -0.66 -5.21 -10.78
N VAL A 39 -0.03 -5.49 -11.92
CA VAL A 39 1.41 -5.74 -11.99
C VAL A 39 2.13 -4.40 -12.20
N VAL A 40 2.99 -4.05 -11.26
CA VAL A 40 3.75 -2.80 -11.24
C VAL A 40 5.24 -3.05 -11.38
N ALA A 41 5.97 -2.04 -11.84
CA ALA A 41 7.42 -2.03 -11.87
C ALA A 41 7.99 -1.42 -10.58
N ILE A 42 9.13 -1.93 -10.11
CA ILE A 42 9.92 -1.35 -9.02
C ILE A 42 10.86 -0.30 -9.65
N ALA A 43 10.44 0.96 -9.66
CA ALA A 43 11.21 2.05 -10.27
C ALA A 43 12.39 2.52 -9.39
N ASN A 44 12.31 2.31 -8.07
CA ASN A 44 13.37 2.63 -7.12
C ASN A 44 13.47 1.53 -6.05
N ARG A 45 14.67 1.02 -5.80
CA ARG A 45 14.91 -0.08 -4.84
C ARG A 45 15.21 0.40 -3.41
N SER A 46 14.95 1.67 -3.09
CA SER A 46 15.15 2.21 -1.75
C SER A 46 14.33 1.44 -0.71
N GLY A 47 15.01 0.90 0.30
CA GLY A 47 14.38 0.07 1.34
C GLY A 47 14.10 -1.38 0.94
N LEU A 48 14.53 -1.81 -0.27
CA LEU A 48 14.44 -3.19 -0.71
C LEU A 48 15.83 -3.84 -0.73
N PRO A 49 16.04 -4.95 -0.02
CA PRO A 49 17.22 -5.78 -0.19
C PRO A 49 17.39 -6.25 -1.65
N PRO A 50 18.64 -6.43 -2.12
CA PRO A 50 18.91 -6.82 -3.51
C PRO A 50 18.29 -8.17 -3.90
N GLU A 51 18.06 -9.06 -2.94
CA GLU A 51 17.49 -10.39 -3.13
C GLU A 51 15.96 -10.42 -3.29
N ILE A 52 15.26 -9.29 -3.08
CA ILE A 52 13.80 -9.21 -3.11
C ILE A 52 13.30 -8.48 -4.37
N GLY A 53 12.19 -8.91 -4.98
CA GLY A 53 11.63 -8.23 -6.15
C GLY A 53 12.49 -8.48 -7.40
N VAL A 54 12.86 -9.74 -7.61
CA VAL A 54 13.58 -10.19 -8.81
C VAL A 54 12.80 -9.79 -10.07
N GLY A 55 13.52 -9.25 -11.06
CA GLY A 55 12.93 -8.74 -12.30
C GLY A 55 12.27 -7.37 -12.17
N ASP A 56 12.44 -6.70 -11.03
CA ASP A 56 11.89 -5.37 -10.74
C ASP A 56 10.37 -5.29 -10.97
N VAL A 57 9.67 -6.37 -10.63
CA VAL A 57 8.21 -6.49 -10.76
C VAL A 57 7.55 -6.90 -9.46
N ALA A 58 6.33 -6.41 -9.25
CA ALA A 58 5.50 -6.72 -8.10
C ALA A 58 4.04 -6.85 -8.50
N LEU A 59 3.29 -7.69 -7.78
CA LEU A 59 1.83 -7.74 -7.87
C LEU A 59 1.23 -6.96 -6.70
N VAL A 60 0.35 -6.01 -6.97
CA VAL A 60 -0.32 -5.23 -5.94
C VAL A 60 -1.36 -6.09 -5.23
N LEU A 61 -1.24 -6.18 -3.90
CA LEU A 61 -2.25 -6.83 -3.05
C LEU A 61 -3.20 -5.79 -2.45
N PHE A 62 -2.67 -4.64 -2.05
CA PHE A 62 -3.47 -3.57 -1.49
C PHE A 62 -2.69 -2.26 -1.56
N SER A 63 -3.28 -1.23 -2.16
CA SER A 63 -2.73 0.13 -2.15
C SER A 63 -3.51 0.94 -1.11
N GLU A 64 -2.84 1.35 -0.04
CA GLU A 64 -3.51 2.10 1.01
C GLU A 64 -3.93 3.48 0.47
N PRO A 65 -5.18 3.92 0.73
CA PRO A 65 -5.59 5.27 0.38
C PRO A 65 -4.79 6.30 1.20
N SER A 66 -4.70 7.52 0.66
CA SER A 66 -4.07 8.66 1.34
C SER A 66 -4.57 8.78 2.80
N PRO A 67 -3.68 8.99 3.79
CA PRO A 67 -2.31 9.51 3.66
C PRO A 67 -1.20 8.45 3.65
N SER A 68 -1.51 7.15 3.63
CA SER A 68 -0.46 6.14 3.72
C SER A 68 0.45 6.16 2.49
N PRO A 69 1.78 6.21 2.67
CA PRO A 69 2.72 6.21 1.55
C PRO A 69 3.08 4.80 1.08
N TYR A 70 2.38 3.75 1.53
CA TYR A 70 2.74 2.36 1.26
C TYR A 70 1.73 1.62 0.39
N THR A 71 2.25 0.68 -0.40
CA THR A 71 1.48 -0.31 -1.14
C THR A 71 1.99 -1.70 -0.76
N SER A 72 1.06 -2.56 -0.34
CA SER A 72 1.34 -3.97 -0.07
C SER A 72 1.43 -4.73 -1.39
N VAL A 73 2.56 -5.39 -1.60
CA VAL A 73 2.85 -6.12 -2.83
C VAL A 73 3.32 -7.54 -2.56
N ARG A 74 3.12 -8.40 -3.55
CA ARG A 74 3.71 -9.72 -3.65
C ARG A 74 4.87 -9.70 -4.64
N LEU A 75 6.00 -10.26 -4.22
CA LEU A 75 7.29 -10.19 -4.91
C LEU A 75 7.96 -11.57 -4.93
N LEU A 76 8.91 -11.74 -5.85
CA LEU A 76 9.76 -12.93 -5.89
C LEU A 76 11.12 -12.64 -5.24
N HIS A 77 11.54 -13.53 -4.33
CA HIS A 77 12.88 -13.56 -3.78
C HIS A 77 13.83 -14.36 -4.69
N SER A 78 15.12 -14.06 -4.69
CA SER A 78 16.15 -14.72 -5.53
C SER A 78 16.29 -16.22 -5.28
N SER A 79 15.83 -16.72 -4.14
CA SER A 79 15.72 -18.16 -3.85
C SER A 79 14.55 -18.87 -4.55
N GLY A 80 13.69 -18.14 -5.26
CA GLY A 80 12.44 -18.64 -5.84
C GLY A 80 11.23 -18.58 -4.90
N SER A 81 11.40 -18.07 -3.67
CA SER A 81 10.30 -17.93 -2.70
C SER A 81 9.43 -16.71 -3.02
N ILE A 82 8.11 -16.85 -2.84
CA ILE A 82 7.17 -15.72 -2.92
C ILE A 82 7.09 -15.03 -1.56
N MET A 83 7.16 -13.69 -1.54
CA MET A 83 7.09 -12.89 -0.33
C MET A 83 6.02 -11.80 -0.46
N THR A 84 5.47 -11.37 0.67
CA THR A 84 4.59 -10.20 0.76
C THR A 84 5.23 -9.15 1.65
N MET A 85 5.23 -7.90 1.21
CA MET A 85 5.73 -6.77 1.99
C MET A 85 5.11 -5.44 1.57
N GLN A 86 5.22 -4.45 2.43
CA GLN A 86 4.89 -3.06 2.12
C GLN A 86 6.10 -2.37 1.46
N VAL A 87 5.85 -1.72 0.33
CA VAL A 87 6.82 -0.91 -0.40
C VAL A 87 6.29 0.51 -0.48
N GLN A 88 7.17 1.52 -0.42
CA GLN A 88 6.74 2.89 -0.63
C GLN A 88 6.08 3.02 -2.01
N THR A 89 4.87 3.55 -2.08
CA THR A 89 4.10 3.75 -3.31
C THR A 89 4.90 4.56 -4.34
N ALA A 90 5.72 5.51 -3.89
CA ALA A 90 6.61 6.32 -4.74
C ALA A 90 7.77 5.54 -5.39
N ASN A 91 8.09 4.35 -4.88
CA ASN A 91 9.10 3.46 -5.45
C ASN A 91 8.53 2.55 -6.55
N LEU A 92 7.21 2.56 -6.74
CA LEU A 92 6.51 1.78 -7.75
C LEU A 92 6.15 2.67 -8.93
N ALA A 93 6.06 2.06 -10.11
CA ALA A 93 5.53 2.70 -11.31
C ALA A 93 4.59 1.76 -12.05
N LYS A 94 3.64 2.32 -12.80
CA LYS A 94 2.83 1.53 -13.73
C LYS A 94 3.75 0.84 -14.73
N ARG A 95 3.56 -0.46 -14.91
CA ARG A 95 4.31 -1.21 -15.92
C ARG A 95 3.70 -0.89 -17.28
N ASN A 96 4.43 -0.18 -18.14
CA ASN A 96 3.99 0.10 -19.49
C ASN A 96 4.00 -1.19 -20.33
N GLY A 97 2.83 -1.83 -20.47
CA GLY A 97 2.53 -2.82 -21.53
C GLY A 97 3.01 -4.25 -21.31
N GLU A 98 2.07 -5.14 -20.97
CA GLU A 98 1.83 -6.50 -21.51
C GLU A 98 0.70 -7.12 -20.64
N GLY A 99 -0.56 -7.25 -21.06
CA GLY A 99 -1.16 -7.08 -22.37
C GLY A 99 -2.67 -6.88 -22.33
N ALA A 100 -3.20 -6.56 -23.52
CA ALA A 100 -4.56 -6.93 -23.92
C ALA A 100 -4.65 -8.43 -24.17
#